data_AF-A0A843HSN2-F1
#
_entry.id   AF-A0A843HSN2-F1
#
_cell.length_a   1.000
_cell.length_b   1.000
_cell.length_c   1.000
_cell.angle_alpha   90.00
_cell.angle_beta   90.00
_cell.angle_gamma   90.00
#
_symmetry.space_group_name_H-M   'P 1'
#
loop_
_entity.id
_entity.type
_entity.pdbx_description
1 polymer ?
#
loop_
_entity_poly.entity_id
_entity_poly.type
_entity_poly.pdbx_seq_one_letter_code
_entity_poly.pdbx_strand_id
1 'polypeptide(L)' 'MNLFESYKNRLAVSEKYFGQNHNGAKMDSNRKLATAVCLRNIDKFMNEAFENSVGTQRSDL' A
#
# COMPACT_ATOMS: atom_id res chain seq x y z
N MET A 1 3.86 8.89 -12.63
CA MET A 1 3.88 7.47 -12.22
C MET A 1 2.43 7.01 -12.04
N ASN A 2 1.98 5.94 -12.70
CA ASN A 2 0.60 5.45 -12.54
C ASN A 2 0.48 4.62 -11.25
N LEU A 3 -0.75 4.31 -10.82
CA LEU A 3 -1.00 3.61 -9.54
C LEU A 3 -0.27 2.26 -9.43
N PHE A 4 -0.22 1.49 -10.52
CA PHE A 4 0.46 0.20 -10.56
C PHE A 4 1.98 0.35 -10.48
N GLU A 5 2.54 1.34 -11.20
CA GLU A 5 3.98 1.65 -11.14
C GLU A 5 4.38 2.14 -9.74
N SER A 6 3.56 2.99 -9.11
CA SER A 6 3.82 3.51 -7.76
C SER A 6 3.88 2.40 -6.70
N TYR A 7 3.14 1.30 -6.89
CA TYR A 7 3.06 0.20 -5.93
C TYR A 7 3.58 -1.13 -6.47
N LYS A 8 4.36 -1.14 -7.56
CA LYS A 8 4.84 -2.34 -8.26
C LYS A 8 5.47 -3.38 -7.34
N ASN A 9 6.38 -2.94 -6.47
CA ASN A 9 7.08 -3.86 -5.56
C ASN A 9 6.14 -4.48 -4.52
N ARG A 10 5.18 -3.70 -3.98
CA ARG A 10 4.19 -4.19 -3.01
C ARG A 10 3.15 -5.12 -3.67
N LEU A 11 2.80 -4.83 -4.93
CA LEU A 11 1.95 -5.71 -5.74
C LEU A 11 2.64 -7.04 -6.07
N ALA A 12 3.94 -7.03 -6.36
CA ALA A 12 4.71 -8.27 -6.60
C ALA A 12 4.71 -9.19 -5.37
N VAL A 13 4.81 -8.62 -4.16
CA VAL A 13 4.67 -9.39 -2.91
C VAL A 13 3.27 -9.98 -2.79
N SER A 14 2.23 -9.19 -3.08
CA SER A 14 0.85 -9.64 -3.05
C SER A 14 0.59 -10.78 -4.05
N GLU A 15 1.14 -10.69 -5.26
CA GLU A 15 1.06 -11.76 -6.26
C GLU A 15 1.77 -13.04 -5.81
N LYS A 16 2.96 -12.93 -5.23
CA LYS A 16 3.70 -14.08 -4.71
C LYS A 16 2.89 -14.80 -3.63
N TYR A 17 2.35 -14.05 -2.67
CA TYR A 17 1.53 -14.63 -1.59
C TYR A 17 0.23 -15.23 -2.13
N PHE A 18 -0.43 -14.56 -3.07
CA PHE A 18 -1.63 -15.09 -3.71
C PHE A 18 -1.34 -16.43 -4.40
N GLY A 19 -0.27 -16.51 -5.19
CA GLY A 19 0.15 -17.74 -5.86
C GLY A 19 0.49 -18.88 -4.89
N GLN A 20 1.13 -18.59 -3.77
CA GLN A 20 1.39 -19.61 -2.73
C GLN A 20 0.11 -20.23 -2.16
N ASN A 21 -0.97 -19.45 -2.04
CA ASN A 21 -2.22 -19.88 -1.41
C ASN A 21 -3.30 -20.32 -2.40
N HIS A 22 -3.08 -20.11 -3.70
CA HIS A 22 -4.04 -20.44 -4.76
C HIS A 22 -3.41 -21.32 -5.83
N ASN A 23 -2.60 -22.31 -5.43
CA ASN A 23 -2.00 -23.31 -6.32
C ASN A 23 -1.25 -22.72 -7.53
N GLY A 24 -0.52 -21.62 -7.31
CA GLY A 24 0.23 -20.91 -8.35
C GLY A 24 -0.62 -19.99 -9.24
N ALA A 25 -1.91 -19.80 -8.95
CA ALA A 25 -2.75 -18.87 -9.69
C ALA A 25 -2.21 -17.43 -9.61
N LYS A 26 -2.44 -16.65 -10.67
CA LYS A 26 -2.10 -15.23 -10.72
C LYS A 26 -3.29 -14.38 -10.28
N MET A 27 -3.01 -13.21 -9.71
CA MET A 27 -4.06 -12.22 -9.45
C MET A 27 -4.59 -11.66 -10.77
N ASP A 28 -5.91 -11.60 -10.90
CA ASP A 28 -6.56 -10.87 -11.99
C ASP A 28 -6.40 -9.35 -11.83
N SER A 29 -6.66 -8.62 -12.90
CA SER A 29 -6.46 -7.16 -12.96
C SER A 29 -7.33 -6.40 -11.95
N ASN A 30 -8.54 -6.86 -11.66
CA ASN A 30 -9.44 -6.19 -10.72
C ASN A 30 -8.93 -6.33 -9.28
N ARG A 31 -8.45 -7.52 -8.92
CA ARG A 31 -7.80 -7.72 -7.61
C ARG A 31 -6.54 -6.87 -7.48
N LYS A 32 -5.70 -6.80 -8.51
CA LYS A 32 -4.51 -5.95 -8.47
C LYS A 32 -4.87 -4.47 -8.31
N LEU A 33 -5.90 -4.00 -9.01
CA LEU A 33 -6.40 -2.63 -8.89
C LEU A 33 -6.88 -2.35 -7.46
N ALA A 34 -7.71 -3.24 -6.90
CA ALA A 34 -8.22 -3.11 -5.53
C ALA A 34 -7.08 -3.08 -4.51
N THR A 35 -6.10 -3.99 -4.61
CA THR A 35 -4.91 -3.99 -3.75
C THR A 35 -4.13 -2.69 -3.88
N ALA A 36 -3.92 -2.18 -5.09
CA ALA A 36 -3.20 -0.92 -5.30
C ALA A 36 -3.94 0.28 -4.69
N VAL A 37 -5.28 0.31 -4.75
CA VAL A 37 -6.09 1.34 -4.10
C VAL A 37 -5.98 1.27 -2.57
N CYS A 38 -6.03 0.07 -1.99
CA CYS A 38 -5.83 -0.11 -0.55
C CYS A 38 -4.44 0.35 -0.11
N LEU A 39 -3.39 -0.04 -0.86
CA LEU A 39 -2.02 0.39 -0.59
C LEU A 39 -1.89 1.91 -0.63
N ARG A 40 -2.53 2.57 -1.59
CA ARG A 40 -2.58 4.04 -1.68
C ARG A 40 -3.26 4.66 -0.46
N ASN A 41 -4.38 4.10 -0.02
CA ASN A 41 -5.12 4.66 1.10
C ASN A 41 -4.32 4.49 2.41
N ILE A 42 -3.64 3.36 2.59
CA ILE A 42 -2.73 3.13 3.72
C ILE A 42 -1.58 4.13 3.68
N ASP A 43 -0.96 4.31 2.52
CA ASP A 43 0.16 5.24 2.33
C ASP A 43 -0.24 6.68 2.69
N LYS A 44 -1.42 7.13 2.23
CA LYS A 44 -1.99 8.42 2.61
C LYS A 44 -2.24 8.53 4.10
N PHE A 45 -2.93 7.56 4.69
CA PHE A 45 -3.24 7.56 6.11
C PHE A 45 -1.97 7.63 6.97
N MET A 46 -0.93 6.87 6.63
CA MET A 46 0.33 6.89 7.36
C MET A 46 1.03 8.24 7.23
N ASN A 47 1.10 8.81 6.02
CA ASN A 47 1.71 10.11 5.81
C ASN A 47 0.94 11.22 6.53
N GLU A 48 -0.39 11.23 6.47
CA GLU A 48 -1.25 12.16 7.21
C GLU A 48 -1.06 12.02 8.72
N ALA A 49 -0.92 10.80 9.24
CA ALA A 49 -0.65 10.57 10.66
C ALA A 49 0.69 11.16 11.10
N PHE A 50 1.73 11.09 10.26
CA PHE A 50 3.04 11.66 10.55
C PHE A 50 3.11 13.18 10.34
N GLU A 51 2.45 13.72 9.31
CA GLU A 51 2.35 15.17 9.10
C GLU A 51 1.61 15.86 10.25
N ASN A 52 0.54 15.24 10.77
CA ASN A 52 -0.17 15.74 11.95
C ASN A 52 0.56 15.46 13.28
N SER A 53 1.59 14.60 13.29
CA SER A 53 2.37 14.28 14.49
C SER A 53 3.34 15.40 14.90
N VAL A 54 3.59 16.40 14.04
CA VAL A 54 4.46 17.55 14.38
C VAL A 54 3.78 18.50 15.38
N GLY A 55 2.44 18.50 15.45
CA GLY A 55 1.65 19.41 16.30
C GLY A 55 1.66 19.09 17.81
N THR A 56 2.20 17.95 18.23
CA THR A 56 2.29 17.58 19.68
C THR A 56 3.74 17.56 20.18
N GLN A 57 4.64 18.34 19.57
CA GLN A 57 5.86 18.74 20.26
C GLN A 57 5.48 19.90 21.18
N ARG A 58 5.35 19.63 22.49
CA ARG A 58 5.33 20.71 23.49
C ARG A 58 6.54 21.60 23.20
N SER A 59 6.31 22.88 22.96
CA SER A 59 7.35 23.91 22.82
C SER A 59 8.24 24.09 24.05
N ASP A 60 7.98 23.32 25.11
CA ASP A 60 8.51 23.52 26.46
C ASP A 60 9.50 22.40 26.87
N LEU A 61 10.15 21.74 25.92
CA LEU A 61 11.39 20.98 26.15
C LEU A 61 12.59 21.80 25.67
#